data_AF-A0A133ZYW3-F1
#
_entry.id   AF-A0A133ZYW3-F1
#
_cell.length_a   1.000
_cell.length_b   1.000
_cell.length_c   1.000
_cell.angle_alpha   90.00
_cell.angle_beta   90.00
_cell.angle_gamma   90.00
#
_symmetry.space_group_name_H-M   'P 1'
#
loop_
_entity.id
_entity.type
_entity.pdbx_description
1 polymer ?
#
loop_
_entity_poly.entity_id
_entity_poly.type
_entity_poly.pdbx_seq_one_letter_code
_entity_poly.pdbx_strand_id
1 'polypeptide(L)'
;MIKIGQASRDERGKYSGGMAGDQDKKEVAIRGWYNRPWNKVLRPKNPAIAGRIAAAMEDACRNENIGYDQYERTTLYDICKANGWNIKAVNKPCETDCSALVAVCANVAGVRVSGSIYTGNEAAALLKTGEFELLDAPKYLMTDEYLRRGDILLYEFHHTAIVLENGLRAESEVQKKPSFKLGWNKNHNGQWWYADSPNSCIAGRWSLINGRWYVFDMKGYMIVGWFKQGSEWYYLNVDGAMLSGQWIAIDGKSYYLQESGLMARNSYIKSKDKNMYYWVDSDGEYKKEFDTTDPDLSKYQLVK
;
A
#
# COMPACT_ATOMS: atom_id res chain seq x y z
N MET A 1 20.14 -2.87 20.60
CA MET A 1 20.76 -3.02 19.28
C MET A 1 20.54 -4.45 18.83
N ILE A 2 19.74 -4.65 17.78
CA ILE A 2 19.43 -5.97 17.24
C ILE A 2 20.66 -6.60 16.57
N LYS A 3 20.65 -7.91 16.36
CA LYS A 3 21.66 -8.60 15.54
C LYS A 3 21.31 -8.61 14.05
N ILE A 4 22.36 -8.55 13.22
CA ILE A 4 22.32 -8.78 11.78
C ILE A 4 23.37 -9.83 11.40
N GLY A 5 23.13 -10.57 10.32
CA GLY A 5 24.12 -11.40 9.65
C GLY A 5 24.57 -10.71 8.36
N GLN A 6 25.87 -10.75 8.09
CA GLN A 6 26.46 -10.12 6.91
C GLN A 6 27.61 -10.94 6.36
N ALA A 7 27.93 -10.72 5.09
CA ALA A 7 29.20 -11.12 4.47
C ALA A 7 29.89 -9.86 3.94
N SER A 8 31.12 -9.51 4.35
CA SER A 8 31.64 -8.16 4.07
C SER A 8 33.08 -8.02 3.60
N ARG A 9 34.03 -8.75 4.19
CA ARG A 9 35.47 -8.63 3.92
C ARG A 9 36.14 -9.95 4.25
N ASP A 10 37.24 -10.25 3.57
CA ASP A 10 38.05 -11.42 3.85
C ASP A 10 38.86 -11.29 5.16
N GLU A 11 39.58 -12.34 5.53
CA GLU A 11 40.42 -12.48 6.73
C GLU A 11 41.51 -11.39 6.85
N ARG A 12 41.86 -10.74 5.74
CA ARG A 12 42.83 -9.63 5.63
C ARG A 12 42.18 -8.25 5.56
N GLY A 13 40.86 -8.19 5.63
CA GLY A 13 40.08 -6.95 5.50
C GLY A 13 39.98 -6.43 4.07
N LYS A 14 40.27 -7.27 3.08
CA LYS A 14 40.10 -6.99 1.65
C LYS A 14 38.78 -7.59 1.17
N TYR A 15 38.50 -7.47 -0.13
CA TYR A 15 37.25 -7.94 -0.74
C TYR A 15 37.45 -9.14 -1.68
N SER A 16 38.68 -9.66 -1.76
CA SER A 16 39.07 -10.68 -2.74
C SER A 16 40.46 -11.24 -2.44
N GLY A 17 40.68 -12.51 -2.74
CA GLY A 17 41.95 -13.21 -2.55
C GLY A 17 42.13 -13.80 -1.15
N GLY A 18 41.01 -14.02 -0.45
CA GLY A 18 40.92 -14.82 0.77
C GLY A 18 41.09 -16.31 0.46
N MET A 19 41.10 -17.15 1.49
CA MET A 19 41.28 -18.59 1.32
C MET A 19 39.96 -19.31 1.53
N ALA A 20 39.42 -19.97 0.51
CA ALA A 20 38.17 -20.74 0.61
C ALA A 20 37.98 -21.46 1.97
N GLY A 21 36.84 -21.17 2.61
CA GLY A 21 36.41 -21.83 3.85
C GLY A 21 37.28 -21.54 5.08
N ASP A 22 37.75 -20.30 5.22
CA ASP A 22 38.57 -19.83 6.33
C ASP A 22 37.82 -18.89 7.29
N GLN A 23 36.53 -19.16 7.53
CA GLN A 23 35.65 -18.28 8.29
C GLN A 23 36.23 -17.86 9.65
N ASP A 24 36.79 -16.65 9.71
CA ASP A 24 37.44 -16.10 10.90
C ASP A 24 36.45 -15.42 11.88
N LYS A 25 35.15 -15.58 11.61
CA LYS A 25 34.01 -14.92 12.28
C LYS A 25 33.96 -13.40 12.03
N LYS A 26 34.69 -12.89 11.03
CA LYS A 26 34.59 -11.51 10.54
C LYS A 26 34.06 -11.44 9.12
N GLU A 27 34.27 -12.48 8.32
CA GLU A 27 33.90 -12.50 6.92
C GLU A 27 32.39 -12.68 6.72
N VAL A 28 31.85 -13.84 7.13
CA VAL A 28 30.43 -14.17 7.19
C VAL A 28 30.06 -14.32 8.66
N ALA A 29 29.45 -13.28 9.21
CA ALA A 29 29.38 -13.14 10.66
C ALA A 29 28.09 -12.48 11.14
N ILE A 30 27.74 -12.82 12.38
CA ILE A 30 26.71 -12.13 13.14
C ILE A 30 27.34 -10.92 13.84
N ARG A 31 26.74 -9.75 13.69
CA ARG A 31 27.17 -8.48 14.30
C ARG A 31 25.98 -7.74 14.90
N GLY A 32 26.26 -6.78 15.78
CA GLY A 32 25.26 -5.79 16.16
C GLY A 32 24.92 -4.93 14.95
N TRP A 33 23.65 -4.52 14.84
CA TRP A 33 23.20 -3.60 13.81
C TRP A 33 24.05 -2.34 13.80
N TYR A 34 24.41 -1.89 12.62
CA TYR A 34 25.13 -0.64 12.43
C TYR A 34 24.39 0.23 11.43
N ASN A 35 24.47 1.54 11.63
CA ASN A 35 23.89 2.49 10.71
C ASN A 35 24.81 2.67 9.49
N ARG A 36 24.39 2.18 8.34
CA ARG A 36 24.97 2.52 7.03
C ARG A 36 23.96 3.40 6.27
N PRO A 37 24.35 3.97 5.12
CA PRO A 37 23.41 4.63 4.20
C PRO A 37 22.41 3.64 3.56
N TRP A 38 21.75 2.79 4.35
CA TRP A 38 20.71 1.88 3.92
C TRP A 38 19.66 2.69 3.16
N ASN A 39 19.43 2.33 1.90
CA ASN A 39 18.48 3.03 1.05
C ASN A 39 17.22 2.20 0.79
N LYS A 40 17.24 0.90 1.11
CA LYS A 40 16.09 -0.01 1.00
C LYS A 40 16.11 -1.05 2.13
N VAL A 41 14.91 -1.42 2.57
CA VAL A 41 14.67 -2.65 3.35
C VAL A 41 13.68 -3.51 2.60
N LEU A 42 14.05 -4.76 2.32
CA LEU A 42 13.18 -5.73 1.66
C LEU A 42 12.63 -6.66 2.75
N ARG A 43 11.34 -6.54 3.03
CA ARG A 43 10.67 -7.30 4.08
C ARG A 43 9.91 -8.48 3.48
N PRO A 44 10.18 -9.73 3.89
CA PRO A 44 9.35 -10.86 3.50
C PRO A 44 7.92 -10.68 4.03
N LYS A 45 6.92 -10.85 3.15
CA LYS A 45 5.49 -10.72 3.51
C LYS A 45 5.02 -11.84 4.43
N ASN A 46 5.62 -13.02 4.32
CA ASN A 46 5.31 -14.18 5.14
C ASN A 46 6.33 -14.31 6.29
N PRO A 47 5.91 -14.22 7.57
CA PRO A 47 6.80 -14.37 8.72
C PRO A 47 7.55 -15.70 8.77
N ALA A 48 6.96 -16.78 8.25
CA ALA A 48 7.63 -18.09 8.18
C ALA A 48 8.75 -18.13 7.12
N ILE A 49 8.62 -17.37 6.03
CA ILE A 49 9.72 -17.16 5.08
C ILE A 49 10.81 -16.32 5.73
N ALA A 50 10.44 -15.21 6.38
CA ALA A 50 11.37 -14.34 7.09
C ALA A 50 12.21 -15.10 8.14
N GLY A 51 11.56 -15.94 8.96
CA GLY A 51 12.22 -16.77 9.95
C GLY A 51 13.22 -17.76 9.32
N ARG A 52 12.90 -18.35 8.18
CA ARG A 52 13.79 -19.28 7.45
C ARG A 52 14.97 -18.57 6.80
N ILE A 53 14.77 -17.39 6.22
CA ILE A 53 15.86 -16.56 5.67
C ILE A 53 16.87 -16.22 6.77
N ALA A 54 16.39 -15.72 7.91
CA ALA A 54 17.25 -15.39 9.04
C ALA A 54 17.97 -16.62 9.62
N ALA A 55 17.28 -17.77 9.72
CA ALA A 55 17.90 -19.02 10.17
C ALA A 55 19.00 -19.50 9.21
N ALA A 56 18.79 -19.40 7.89
CA ALA A 56 19.80 -19.74 6.89
C ALA A 56 21.04 -18.86 7.02
N MET A 57 20.87 -17.56 7.28
CA MET A 57 21.98 -16.64 7.55
C MET A 57 22.74 -17.03 8.83
N GLU A 58 22.03 -17.38 9.91
CA GLU A 58 22.67 -17.86 11.14
C GLU A 58 23.47 -19.14 10.92
N ASP A 59 22.96 -20.06 10.11
CA ASP A 59 23.67 -21.29 9.75
C ASP A 59 24.90 -21.00 8.90
N ALA A 60 24.82 -20.05 7.97
CA ALA A 60 25.96 -19.60 7.19
C ALA A 60 27.07 -19.03 8.08
N CYS A 61 26.73 -18.10 8.98
CA CYS A 61 27.67 -17.46 9.89
C CYS A 61 28.32 -18.42 10.90
N ARG A 62 27.75 -19.61 11.13
CA ARG A 62 28.31 -20.65 12.02
C ARG A 62 29.10 -21.71 11.26
N ASN A 63 29.07 -21.72 9.94
CA ASN A 63 29.74 -22.74 9.15
C ASN A 63 31.14 -22.26 8.80
N GLU A 64 32.15 -22.96 9.32
CA GLU A 64 33.54 -22.59 9.14
C GLU A 64 34.01 -22.73 7.67
N ASN A 65 33.30 -23.51 6.86
CA ASN A 65 33.65 -23.75 5.45
C ASN A 65 33.15 -22.67 4.48
N ILE A 66 32.53 -21.60 4.97
CA ILE A 66 31.97 -20.53 4.14
C ILE A 66 32.77 -19.26 4.39
N GLY A 67 33.60 -18.85 3.43
CA GLY A 67 34.39 -17.61 3.47
C GLY A 67 33.73 -16.44 2.74
N TYR A 68 34.49 -15.36 2.55
CA TYR A 68 34.12 -14.25 1.66
C TYR A 68 35.12 -13.98 0.52
N ASP A 69 34.65 -14.05 -0.73
CA ASP A 69 35.40 -13.56 -1.91
C ASP A 69 34.44 -13.08 -3.02
N GLN A 70 34.64 -11.85 -3.52
CA GLN A 70 33.84 -11.30 -4.62
C GLN A 70 34.11 -11.96 -5.98
N TYR A 71 35.27 -12.56 -6.21
CA TYR A 71 35.62 -13.29 -7.44
C TYR A 71 35.09 -14.72 -7.45
N GLU A 72 34.85 -15.31 -6.28
CA GLU A 72 34.28 -16.67 -6.12
C GLU A 72 32.88 -16.66 -5.50
N ARG A 73 32.19 -15.52 -5.63
CA ARG A 73 30.92 -15.18 -4.97
C ARG A 73 29.79 -16.22 -5.06
N THR A 74 29.77 -17.09 -6.08
CA THR A 74 28.69 -18.07 -6.30
C THR A 74 29.03 -19.50 -5.87
N THR A 75 30.23 -19.78 -5.38
CA THR A 75 30.62 -21.17 -5.05
C THR A 75 29.74 -21.75 -3.93
N LEU A 76 29.40 -20.99 -2.89
CA LEU A 76 28.40 -21.38 -1.89
C LEU A 76 27.03 -21.67 -2.52
N TYR A 77 26.60 -20.81 -3.46
CA TYR A 77 25.31 -20.94 -4.13
C TYR A 77 25.20 -22.25 -4.91
N ASP A 78 26.24 -22.60 -5.65
CA ASP A 78 26.27 -23.82 -6.46
C ASP A 78 26.26 -25.08 -5.58
N ILE A 79 26.99 -25.07 -4.46
CA ILE A 79 26.99 -26.17 -3.48
C ILE A 79 25.59 -26.33 -2.86
N CYS A 80 24.99 -25.22 -2.40
CA CYS A 80 23.65 -25.26 -1.82
C CYS A 80 22.60 -25.71 -2.85
N LYS A 81 22.69 -25.24 -4.09
CA LYS A 81 21.78 -25.68 -5.15
C LYS A 81 21.89 -27.18 -5.41
N ALA A 82 23.11 -27.71 -5.47
CA ALA A 82 23.36 -29.13 -5.71
C ALA A 82 22.91 -30.03 -4.54
N ASN A 83 22.94 -29.52 -3.31
CA ASN A 83 22.57 -30.28 -2.12
C ASN A 83 21.10 -30.09 -1.67
N GLY A 84 20.25 -29.49 -2.51
CA GLY A 84 18.84 -29.27 -2.20
C GLY A 84 18.59 -28.12 -1.22
N TRP A 85 19.45 -27.11 -1.21
CA TRP A 85 19.41 -25.92 -0.35
C TRP A 85 19.57 -26.23 1.15
N ASN A 86 20.43 -27.19 1.47
CA ASN A 86 20.80 -27.52 2.84
C ASN A 86 22.14 -26.87 3.20
N ILE A 87 22.09 -25.61 3.65
CA ILE A 87 23.29 -24.83 3.99
C ILE A 87 24.10 -25.41 5.16
N LYS A 88 23.44 -26.10 6.11
CA LYS A 88 24.11 -26.78 7.23
C LYS A 88 24.99 -27.95 6.79
N ALA A 89 24.67 -28.55 5.65
CA ALA A 89 25.39 -29.71 5.12
C ALA A 89 26.62 -29.31 4.29
N VAL A 90 26.89 -28.01 4.13
CA VAL A 90 28.10 -27.51 3.44
C VAL A 90 29.32 -27.90 4.28
N ASN A 91 30.15 -28.76 3.73
CA ASN A 91 31.35 -29.31 4.36
C ASN A 91 32.59 -29.20 3.45
N LYS A 92 32.45 -28.49 2.33
CA LYS A 92 33.53 -28.17 1.41
C LYS A 92 33.81 -26.68 1.51
N PRO A 93 35.09 -26.28 1.56
CA PRO A 93 35.46 -24.88 1.47
C PRO A 93 34.81 -24.19 0.29
N CYS A 94 34.20 -23.04 0.54
CA CYS A 94 33.54 -22.22 -0.46
C CYS A 94 33.48 -20.77 -0.04
N GLU A 95 33.07 -19.94 -0.98
CA GLU A 95 33.07 -18.49 -0.90
C GLU A 95 31.70 -17.92 -1.26
N THR A 96 31.44 -16.72 -0.74
CA THR A 96 30.26 -15.93 -1.10
C THR A 96 30.58 -14.45 -1.08
N ASP A 97 29.72 -13.63 -1.69
CA ASP A 97 29.62 -12.21 -1.33
C ASP A 97 28.32 -11.92 -0.57
N CYS A 98 28.11 -10.66 -0.19
CA CYS A 98 26.92 -10.22 0.54
C CYS A 98 25.60 -10.60 -0.17
N SER A 99 25.48 -10.27 -1.44
CA SER A 99 24.28 -10.48 -2.25
C SER A 99 24.06 -11.93 -2.67
N ALA A 100 25.14 -12.68 -2.95
CA ALA A 100 25.06 -14.10 -3.22
C ALA A 100 24.65 -14.88 -1.97
N LEU A 101 25.12 -14.47 -0.78
CA LEU A 101 24.68 -15.07 0.47
C LEU A 101 23.19 -14.81 0.74
N VAL A 102 22.71 -13.60 0.47
CA VAL A 102 21.27 -13.29 0.53
C VAL A 102 20.50 -14.18 -0.46
N ALA A 103 20.99 -14.37 -1.68
CA ALA A 103 20.36 -15.27 -2.66
C ALA A 103 20.27 -16.71 -2.14
N VAL A 104 21.33 -17.23 -1.51
CA VAL A 104 21.32 -18.54 -0.87
C VAL A 104 20.27 -18.61 0.24
N CYS A 105 20.26 -17.64 1.15
CA CYS A 105 19.29 -17.59 2.25
C CYS A 105 17.84 -17.55 1.75
N ALA A 106 17.56 -16.79 0.68
CA ALA A 106 16.25 -16.75 0.04
C ALA A 106 15.84 -18.12 -0.54
N ASN A 107 16.74 -18.80 -1.25
CA ASN A 107 16.45 -20.12 -1.83
C ASN A 107 16.28 -21.21 -0.76
N VAL A 108 17.06 -21.18 0.34
CA VAL A 108 16.86 -22.05 1.51
C VAL A 108 15.46 -21.83 2.11
N ALA A 109 14.97 -20.59 2.11
CA ALA A 109 13.61 -20.27 2.53
C ALA A 109 12.53 -20.58 1.48
N GLY A 110 12.88 -21.22 0.36
CA GLY A 110 11.95 -21.57 -0.71
C GLY A 110 11.60 -20.43 -1.66
N VAL A 111 12.27 -19.28 -1.55
CA VAL A 111 12.09 -18.16 -2.48
C VAL A 111 13.13 -18.24 -3.59
N ARG A 112 12.67 -18.54 -4.81
CA ARG A 112 13.56 -18.77 -5.95
C ARG A 112 14.18 -17.46 -6.44
N VAL A 113 15.49 -17.33 -6.29
CA VAL A 113 16.26 -16.17 -6.75
C VAL A 113 17.56 -16.64 -7.41
N SER A 114 18.02 -15.95 -8.45
CA SER A 114 19.28 -16.30 -9.13
C SER A 114 20.50 -16.01 -8.24
N GLY A 115 21.53 -16.85 -8.31
CA GLY A 115 22.85 -16.57 -7.70
C GLY A 115 23.61 -15.43 -8.39
N SER A 116 23.16 -15.03 -9.59
CA SER A 116 23.73 -13.90 -10.34
C SER A 116 23.24 -12.52 -9.89
N ILE A 117 22.39 -12.44 -8.86
CA ILE A 117 22.01 -11.13 -8.30
C ILE A 117 23.23 -10.48 -7.65
N TYR A 118 23.26 -9.17 -7.66
CA TYR A 118 24.24 -8.35 -6.96
C TYR A 118 23.53 -7.13 -6.36
N THR A 119 24.17 -6.39 -5.46
CA THR A 119 23.54 -5.29 -4.71
C THR A 119 22.90 -4.20 -5.58
N GLY A 120 23.25 -4.07 -6.86
CA GLY A 120 22.63 -3.13 -7.80
C GLY A 120 21.33 -3.62 -8.46
N ASN A 121 21.03 -4.93 -8.42
CA ASN A 121 19.77 -5.48 -8.95
C ASN A 121 18.99 -6.34 -7.93
N GLU A 122 19.53 -6.53 -6.73
CA GLU A 122 19.00 -7.39 -5.66
C GLU A 122 17.56 -7.01 -5.28
N ALA A 123 17.28 -5.72 -5.05
CA ALA A 123 15.92 -5.28 -4.74
C ALA A 123 14.91 -5.65 -5.84
N ALA A 124 15.25 -5.41 -7.11
CA ALA A 124 14.38 -5.74 -8.23
C ALA A 124 14.15 -7.27 -8.34
N ALA A 125 15.20 -8.06 -8.14
CA ALA A 125 15.11 -9.51 -8.18
C ALA A 125 14.23 -10.08 -7.06
N LEU A 126 14.38 -9.59 -5.82
CA LEU A 126 13.60 -10.01 -4.66
C LEU A 126 12.13 -9.59 -4.79
N LEU A 127 11.87 -8.35 -5.20
CA LEU A 127 10.49 -7.86 -5.38
C LEU A 127 9.74 -8.60 -6.49
N LYS A 128 10.43 -8.99 -7.57
CA LYS A 128 9.84 -9.77 -8.68
C LYS A 128 9.29 -11.13 -8.24
N THR A 129 9.76 -11.68 -7.13
CA THR A 129 9.24 -12.95 -6.59
C THR A 129 7.81 -12.82 -6.05
N GLY A 130 7.35 -11.61 -5.74
CA GLY A 130 6.08 -11.37 -5.06
C GLY A 130 6.11 -11.61 -3.55
N GLU A 131 7.19 -12.18 -3.00
CA GLU A 131 7.31 -12.58 -1.59
C GLU A 131 7.78 -11.43 -0.68
N PHE A 132 8.28 -10.33 -1.25
CA PHE A 132 8.82 -9.20 -0.51
C PHE A 132 8.01 -7.92 -0.74
N GLU A 133 8.01 -7.05 0.25
CA GLU A 133 7.62 -5.65 0.13
C GLU A 133 8.85 -4.73 0.32
N LEU A 134 8.80 -3.56 -0.31
CA LEU A 134 9.84 -2.55 -0.19
C LEU A 134 9.47 -1.57 0.92
N LEU A 135 10.41 -1.31 1.82
CA LEU A 135 10.34 -0.32 2.87
C LEU A 135 11.50 0.66 2.69
N ASP A 136 11.19 1.93 2.41
CA ASP A 136 12.15 3.01 2.13
C ASP A 136 11.94 4.24 3.03
N ALA A 137 10.98 4.17 3.96
CA ALA A 137 10.75 5.24 4.92
C ALA A 137 11.91 5.35 5.92
N PRO A 138 12.33 6.57 6.32
CA PRO A 138 13.49 6.79 7.20
C PRO A 138 13.50 5.98 8.50
N LYS A 139 12.32 5.68 9.08
CA LYS A 139 12.20 4.88 10.31
C LYS A 139 12.78 3.46 10.19
N TYR A 140 12.76 2.86 8.99
CA TYR A 140 13.34 1.54 8.73
C TYR A 140 14.81 1.62 8.33
N LEU A 141 15.24 2.73 7.73
CA LEU A 141 16.58 2.90 7.19
C LEU A 141 17.59 3.40 8.22
N MET A 142 17.14 4.24 9.14
CA MET A 142 18.02 5.01 10.03
C MET A 142 18.14 4.43 11.44
N THR A 143 17.29 3.47 11.81
CA THR A 143 17.24 2.89 13.15
C THR A 143 16.91 1.40 13.09
N ASP A 144 17.33 0.65 14.12
CA ASP A 144 17.02 -0.77 14.25
C ASP A 144 15.66 -1.05 14.90
N GLU A 145 14.99 -0.03 15.44
CA GLU A 145 13.78 -0.18 16.24
C GLU A 145 12.62 -0.84 15.49
N TYR A 146 12.48 -0.57 14.19
CA TYR A 146 11.35 -1.02 13.36
C TYR A 146 11.68 -2.22 12.47
N LEU A 147 12.94 -2.68 12.50
CA LEU A 147 13.39 -3.82 11.71
C LEU A 147 12.85 -5.13 12.27
N ARG A 148 12.60 -6.09 11.39
CA ARG A 148 12.07 -7.41 11.71
C ARG A 148 13.07 -8.48 11.33
N ARG A 149 13.10 -9.58 12.10
CA ARG A 149 13.85 -10.77 11.74
C ARG A 149 13.48 -11.22 10.32
N GLY A 150 14.49 -11.36 9.47
CA GLY A 150 14.38 -11.72 8.05
C GLY A 150 14.30 -10.52 7.10
N ASP A 151 14.22 -9.28 7.59
CA ASP A 151 14.40 -8.10 6.76
C ASP A 151 15.78 -8.11 6.11
N ILE A 152 15.84 -7.73 4.84
CA ILE A 152 17.10 -7.58 4.10
C ILE A 152 17.38 -6.08 4.02
N LEU A 153 18.48 -5.65 4.67
CA LEU A 153 18.99 -4.29 4.60
C LEU A 153 19.83 -4.14 3.36
N LEU A 154 19.54 -3.16 2.51
CA LEU A 154 20.25 -2.94 1.27
C LEU A 154 20.75 -1.50 1.17
N TYR A 155 22.05 -1.37 0.93
CA TYR A 155 22.69 -0.17 0.39
C TYR A 155 23.15 -0.52 -1.02
N GLU A 156 22.31 -0.16 -2.00
CA GLU A 156 22.51 -0.53 -3.40
C GLU A 156 23.93 -0.23 -3.89
N PHE A 157 24.46 -1.12 -4.74
CA PHE A 157 25.84 -1.07 -5.27
C PHE A 157 26.97 -1.21 -4.23
N HIS A 158 26.65 -1.39 -2.94
CA HIS A 158 27.66 -1.40 -1.89
C HIS A 158 27.56 -2.60 -0.93
N HIS A 159 26.43 -2.80 -0.27
CA HIS A 159 26.32 -3.83 0.77
C HIS A 159 24.88 -4.27 1.04
N THR A 160 24.72 -5.53 1.43
CA THR A 160 23.46 -6.10 1.90
C THR A 160 23.68 -6.96 3.15
N ALA A 161 22.71 -6.98 4.05
CA ALA A 161 22.74 -7.74 5.30
C ALA A 161 21.34 -8.22 5.68
N ILE A 162 21.24 -9.25 6.53
CA ILE A 162 19.96 -9.81 6.97
C ILE A 162 19.77 -9.56 8.46
N VAL A 163 18.61 -9.04 8.82
CA VAL A 163 18.21 -8.82 10.21
C VAL A 163 17.88 -10.15 10.88
N LEU A 164 18.45 -10.39 12.07
CA LEU A 164 18.29 -11.65 12.80
C LEU A 164 17.39 -11.50 14.03
N GLU A 165 17.20 -10.29 14.56
CA GLU A 165 16.37 -10.06 15.74
C GLU A 165 15.35 -8.96 15.47
N ASN A 166 14.18 -9.04 16.10
CA ASN A 166 13.18 -7.98 16.00
C ASN A 166 13.63 -6.74 16.78
N GLY A 167 13.44 -5.57 16.17
CA GLY A 167 13.55 -4.30 16.86
C GLY A 167 12.44 -4.11 17.90
N LEU A 168 12.68 -3.21 18.87
CA LEU A 168 11.76 -2.94 19.97
C LEU A 168 10.36 -2.49 19.53
N ARG A 169 10.25 -1.92 18.33
CA ARG A 169 8.99 -1.43 17.72
C ARG A 169 8.54 -2.28 16.53
N ALA A 170 9.19 -3.43 16.27
CA ALA A 170 8.88 -4.32 15.16
C ALA A 170 7.41 -4.79 15.11
N GLU A 171 6.80 -5.00 16.28
CA GLU A 171 5.42 -5.47 16.44
C GLU A 171 4.39 -4.34 16.54
N SER A 172 4.82 -3.08 16.71
CA SER A 172 3.94 -1.91 16.66
C SER A 172 3.28 -1.71 15.28
N GLU A 173 3.69 -2.53 14.31
CA GLU A 173 3.20 -2.61 12.94
C GLU A 173 2.57 -3.97 12.58
N VAL A 174 1.93 -4.67 13.52
CA VAL A 174 0.66 -5.26 13.09
C VAL A 174 -0.24 -4.07 12.83
N GLN A 175 -0.21 -3.54 11.60
CA GLN A 175 -1.35 -2.82 11.10
C GLN A 175 -2.53 -3.76 11.35
N LYS A 176 -3.32 -3.49 12.39
CA LYS A 176 -4.75 -3.69 12.30
C LYS A 176 -5.10 -2.92 11.04
N LYS A 177 -5.07 -3.59 9.88
CA LYS A 177 -5.91 -3.21 8.75
C LYS A 177 -7.24 -2.90 9.42
N PRO A 178 -7.70 -1.65 9.39
CA PRO A 178 -8.90 -1.30 10.11
C PRO A 178 -9.99 -2.19 9.52
N SER A 179 -10.38 -3.23 10.25
CA SER A 179 -11.47 -4.11 9.86
C SER A 179 -12.72 -3.29 10.05
N PHE A 180 -13.06 -2.53 9.02
CA PHE A 180 -14.24 -1.70 9.04
C PHE A 180 -15.46 -2.60 9.24
N LYS A 181 -16.38 -2.18 10.12
CA LYS A 181 -17.70 -2.80 10.15
C LYS A 181 -18.33 -2.53 8.79
N LEU A 182 -18.70 -3.58 8.05
CA LEU A 182 -19.31 -3.41 6.73
C LEU A 182 -20.57 -2.55 6.81
N GLY A 183 -20.78 -1.73 5.78
CA GLY A 183 -21.91 -0.83 5.68
C GLY A 183 -21.66 0.54 6.31
N TRP A 184 -22.72 1.13 6.87
CA TRP A 184 -22.71 2.48 7.42
C TRP A 184 -21.97 2.57 8.75
N ASN A 185 -21.09 3.57 8.85
CA ASN A 185 -20.30 3.88 10.03
C ASN A 185 -20.34 5.39 10.31
N LYS A 186 -20.16 5.78 11.58
CA LYS A 186 -20.15 7.17 12.02
C LYS A 186 -18.93 7.43 12.87
N ASN A 187 -18.19 8.52 12.59
CA ASN A 187 -17.04 8.92 13.41
C ASN A 187 -17.50 9.71 14.67
N HIS A 188 -16.55 10.03 15.56
CA HIS A 188 -16.82 10.78 16.79
C HIS A 188 -17.33 12.21 16.55
N ASN A 189 -17.02 12.79 15.39
CA ASN A 189 -17.53 14.11 14.96
C ASN A 189 -18.91 14.02 14.30
N GLY A 190 -19.50 12.82 14.27
CA GLY A 190 -20.80 12.56 13.71
C GLY A 190 -20.87 12.49 12.18
N GLN A 191 -19.72 12.44 11.49
CA GLN A 191 -19.65 12.29 10.05
C GLN A 191 -19.82 10.81 9.66
N TRP A 192 -20.70 10.56 8.69
CA TRP A 192 -20.99 9.23 8.19
C TRP A 192 -20.05 8.84 7.07
N TRP A 193 -19.73 7.55 6.96
CA TRP A 193 -18.97 6.94 5.87
C TRP A 193 -19.44 5.50 5.64
N TYR A 194 -19.10 4.92 4.49
CA TYR A 194 -19.55 3.58 4.11
C TYR A 194 -18.38 2.66 3.78
N ALA A 195 -18.34 1.50 4.46
CA ALA A 195 -17.37 0.44 4.21
C ALA A 195 -17.92 -0.57 3.19
N ASP A 196 -17.34 -0.61 2.00
CA ASP A 196 -17.68 -1.58 0.94
C ASP A 196 -16.87 -2.88 1.05
N SER A 197 -15.78 -2.88 1.83
CA SER A 197 -15.05 -4.07 2.23
C SER A 197 -14.44 -3.89 3.63
N PRO A 198 -13.97 -4.96 4.29
CA PRO A 198 -13.33 -4.84 5.59
C PRO A 198 -12.08 -3.97 5.58
N ASN A 199 -11.52 -3.63 4.41
CA ASN A 199 -10.27 -2.87 4.29
C ASN A 199 -10.40 -1.59 3.44
N SER A 200 -11.61 -1.21 3.04
CA SER A 200 -11.85 -0.05 2.18
C SER A 200 -13.16 0.64 2.51
N CYS A 201 -13.23 1.93 2.19
CA CYS A 201 -14.44 2.73 2.27
C CYS A 201 -14.65 3.50 0.96
N ILE A 202 -15.90 3.87 0.70
CA ILE A 202 -16.27 4.67 -0.46
C ILE A 202 -15.82 6.11 -0.22
N ALA A 203 -15.02 6.65 -1.15
CA ALA A 203 -14.53 8.03 -1.11
C ALA A 203 -14.49 8.65 -2.51
N GLY A 204 -14.77 9.95 -2.58
CA GLY A 204 -14.63 10.79 -3.78
C GLY A 204 -15.59 10.47 -4.92
N ARG A 205 -16.70 9.77 -4.64
CA ARG A 205 -17.61 9.29 -5.68
C ARG A 205 -19.06 9.15 -5.21
N TRP A 206 -19.95 9.08 -6.20
CA TRP A 206 -21.31 8.60 -6.03
C TRP A 206 -21.34 7.09 -5.77
N SER A 207 -22.33 6.64 -5.01
CA SER A 207 -22.61 5.23 -4.81
C SER A 207 -24.10 4.98 -4.60
N LEU A 208 -24.59 3.90 -5.21
CA LEU A 208 -25.96 3.40 -5.01
C LEU A 208 -25.93 2.37 -3.88
N ILE A 209 -26.55 2.70 -2.75
CA ILE A 209 -26.59 1.87 -1.54
C ILE A 209 -28.05 1.63 -1.19
N ASN A 210 -28.49 0.37 -1.14
CA ASN A 210 -29.88 -0.01 -0.85
C ASN A 210 -30.92 0.75 -1.69
N GLY A 211 -30.63 0.94 -2.98
CA GLY A 211 -31.54 1.62 -3.92
C GLY A 211 -31.58 3.14 -3.83
N ARG A 212 -30.73 3.78 -3.02
CA ARG A 212 -30.64 5.24 -2.88
C ARG A 212 -29.23 5.71 -3.24
N TRP A 213 -29.13 6.85 -3.93
CA TRP A 213 -27.84 7.45 -4.31
C TRP A 213 -27.29 8.29 -3.17
N TYR A 214 -25.99 8.13 -2.91
CA TYR A 214 -25.20 8.88 -1.94
C TYR A 214 -23.93 9.39 -2.61
N VAL A 215 -23.35 10.47 -2.10
CA VAL A 215 -22.03 10.96 -2.56
C VAL A 215 -21.11 11.17 -1.37
N PHE A 216 -19.84 10.80 -1.56
CA PHE A 216 -18.82 10.86 -0.53
C PHE A 216 -17.70 11.81 -0.96
N ASP A 217 -17.22 12.63 -0.02
CA ASP A 217 -16.07 13.50 -0.23
C ASP A 217 -14.77 12.69 -0.42
N MET A 218 -13.68 13.37 -0.79
CA MET A 218 -12.37 12.73 -1.00
C MET A 218 -11.79 12.06 0.26
N LYS A 219 -12.31 12.38 1.44
CA LYS A 219 -11.94 11.77 2.73
C LYS A 219 -12.84 10.58 3.09
N GLY A 220 -13.84 10.27 2.29
CA GLY A 220 -14.78 9.17 2.49
C GLY A 220 -16.01 9.52 3.31
N TYR A 221 -16.24 10.80 3.62
CA TYR A 221 -17.41 11.23 4.38
C TYR A 221 -18.60 11.53 3.47
N MET A 222 -19.77 11.03 3.86
CA MET A 222 -21.04 11.26 3.19
C MET A 222 -21.39 12.74 3.20
N ILE A 223 -21.73 13.28 2.04
CA ILE A 223 -22.16 14.67 1.86
C ILE A 223 -23.67 14.76 2.10
N VAL A 224 -24.08 15.86 2.75
CA VAL A 224 -25.49 16.27 2.91
C VAL A 224 -25.65 17.69 2.37
N GLY A 225 -26.86 18.06 1.96
CA GLY A 225 -27.17 19.35 1.36
C GLY A 225 -26.78 19.45 -0.11
N TRP A 226 -26.47 20.67 -0.56
CA TRP A 226 -26.10 20.94 -1.95
C TRP A 226 -24.75 20.33 -2.32
N PHE A 227 -24.71 19.62 -3.44
CA PHE A 227 -23.49 19.09 -4.03
C PHE A 227 -23.37 19.50 -5.49
N LYS A 228 -22.20 20.03 -5.87
CA LYS A 228 -21.89 20.46 -7.23
C LYS A 228 -20.91 19.49 -7.89
N GLN A 229 -21.27 18.98 -9.06
CA GLN A 229 -20.38 18.17 -9.90
C GLN A 229 -20.25 18.83 -11.27
N GLY A 230 -19.07 19.39 -11.55
CA GLY A 230 -18.89 20.20 -12.76
C GLY A 230 -19.82 21.43 -12.75
N SER A 231 -20.71 21.52 -13.73
CA SER A 231 -21.73 22.59 -13.81
C SER A 231 -23.09 22.17 -13.22
N GLU A 232 -23.24 20.93 -12.78
CA GLU A 232 -24.49 20.33 -12.32
C GLU A 232 -24.63 20.41 -10.79
N TRP A 233 -25.87 20.51 -10.32
CA TRP A 233 -26.20 20.58 -8.89
C TRP A 233 -27.17 19.47 -8.51
N TYR A 234 -26.95 18.91 -7.34
CA TYR A 234 -27.74 17.86 -6.72
C TYR A 234 -28.02 18.23 -5.26
N TYR A 235 -29.08 17.67 -4.68
CA TYR A 235 -29.38 17.86 -3.26
C TYR A 235 -29.46 16.53 -2.53
N LEU A 236 -28.67 16.39 -1.47
CA LEU A 236 -28.61 15.22 -0.60
C LEU A 236 -29.38 15.55 0.69
N ASN A 237 -30.38 14.75 1.05
CA ASN A 237 -31.18 14.96 2.25
C ASN A 237 -30.34 14.79 3.54
N VAL A 238 -30.94 15.03 4.70
CA VAL A 238 -30.29 14.88 6.02
C VAL A 238 -29.75 13.47 6.29
N ASP A 239 -30.34 12.46 5.66
CA ASP A 239 -29.88 11.06 5.71
C ASP A 239 -28.83 10.74 4.62
N GLY A 240 -28.43 11.74 3.82
CA GLY A 240 -27.45 11.67 2.74
C GLY A 240 -27.99 11.16 1.42
N ALA A 241 -29.25 10.74 1.35
CA ALA A 241 -29.81 10.23 0.11
C ALA A 241 -30.13 11.38 -0.84
N MET A 242 -29.76 11.23 -2.11
CA MET A 242 -30.11 12.18 -3.17
C MET A 242 -31.62 12.27 -3.33
N LEU A 243 -32.12 13.51 -3.36
CA LEU A 243 -33.51 13.79 -3.73
C LEU A 243 -33.62 13.89 -5.25
N SER A 244 -34.72 13.38 -5.78
CA SER A 244 -35.08 13.44 -7.20
C SER A 244 -36.59 13.55 -7.38
N GLY A 245 -37.01 14.01 -8.56
CA GLY A 245 -38.41 14.06 -9.01
C GLY A 245 -39.33 14.93 -8.15
N GLN A 246 -38.81 15.96 -7.46
CA GLN A 246 -39.57 16.71 -6.47
C GLN A 246 -39.10 18.16 -6.29
N TRP A 247 -40.01 18.97 -5.75
CA TRP A 247 -39.69 20.30 -5.24
C TRP A 247 -39.06 20.21 -3.84
N ILE A 248 -38.08 21.05 -3.58
CA ILE A 248 -37.50 21.26 -2.24
C ILE A 248 -37.57 22.75 -1.89
N ALA A 249 -37.69 23.05 -0.59
CA ALA A 249 -37.65 24.39 -0.06
C ALA A 249 -36.49 24.53 0.92
N ILE A 250 -35.57 25.46 0.64
CA ILE A 250 -34.35 25.72 1.42
C ILE A 250 -34.26 27.22 1.65
N ASP A 251 -34.20 27.65 2.91
CA ASP A 251 -34.06 29.06 3.31
C ASP A 251 -35.04 30.03 2.61
N GLY A 252 -36.30 29.60 2.48
CA GLY A 252 -37.38 30.37 1.85
C GLY A 252 -37.39 30.37 0.32
N LYS A 253 -36.44 29.66 -0.31
CA LYS A 253 -36.35 29.50 -1.77
C LYS A 253 -36.77 28.09 -2.17
N SER A 254 -37.40 27.96 -3.34
CA SER A 254 -37.84 26.65 -3.85
C SER A 254 -37.06 26.26 -5.10
N TYR A 255 -36.72 24.98 -5.21
CA TYR A 255 -35.94 24.40 -6.31
C TYR A 255 -36.59 23.08 -6.74
N TYR A 256 -36.44 22.71 -8.01
CA TYR A 256 -36.91 21.41 -8.52
C TYR A 256 -35.74 20.49 -8.84
N LEU A 257 -35.75 19.28 -8.31
CA LEU A 257 -34.82 18.22 -8.66
C LEU A 257 -35.51 17.31 -9.67
N GLN A 258 -34.90 17.14 -10.83
CA GLN A 258 -35.35 16.24 -11.88
C GLN A 258 -35.30 14.78 -11.42
N GLU A 259 -35.90 13.86 -12.17
CA GLU A 259 -35.86 12.42 -11.87
C GLU A 259 -34.43 11.85 -11.80
N SER A 260 -33.49 12.46 -12.53
CA SER A 260 -32.05 12.14 -12.44
C SER A 260 -31.35 12.69 -11.19
N GLY A 261 -32.03 13.52 -10.39
CA GLY A 261 -31.46 14.24 -9.24
C GLY A 261 -30.86 15.61 -9.59
N LEU A 262 -30.75 15.94 -10.88
CA LEU A 262 -30.24 17.25 -11.33
C LEU A 262 -31.20 18.37 -10.93
N MET A 263 -30.66 19.44 -10.35
CA MET A 263 -31.42 20.68 -10.17
C MET A 263 -31.76 21.31 -11.52
N ALA A 264 -33.05 21.57 -11.75
CA ALA A 264 -33.51 22.27 -12.93
C ALA A 264 -33.07 23.75 -12.89
N ARG A 265 -32.69 24.29 -14.06
CA ARG A 265 -32.29 25.70 -14.24
C ARG A 265 -32.76 26.18 -15.61
N ASN A 266 -33.15 27.45 -15.72
CA ASN A 266 -33.64 28.06 -16.97
C ASN A 266 -34.67 27.19 -17.70
N SER A 267 -35.63 26.65 -16.96
CA SER A 267 -36.54 25.61 -17.45
C SER A 267 -37.93 25.80 -16.90
N TYR A 268 -38.92 25.34 -17.67
CA TYR A 268 -40.28 25.15 -17.18
C TYR A 268 -40.42 23.76 -16.54
N ILE A 269 -41.14 23.67 -15.43
CA ILE A 269 -41.49 22.43 -14.73
C ILE A 269 -42.98 22.19 -14.91
N LYS A 270 -43.36 21.06 -15.51
CA LYS A 270 -44.78 20.73 -15.71
C LYS A 270 -45.43 20.34 -14.38
N SER A 271 -46.56 20.96 -14.05
CA SER A 271 -47.38 20.54 -12.91
C SER A 271 -48.01 19.17 -13.18
N LYS A 272 -48.01 18.28 -12.18
CA LYS A 272 -48.65 16.96 -12.26
C LYS A 272 -50.18 17.05 -12.18
N ASP A 273 -50.69 18.04 -11.45
CA ASP A 273 -52.12 18.12 -11.08
C ASP A 273 -52.88 19.26 -11.78
N LYS A 274 -52.15 20.19 -12.40
CA LYS A 274 -52.72 21.40 -13.02
C LYS A 274 -52.21 21.52 -14.45
N ASN A 275 -53.01 22.13 -15.32
CA ASN A 275 -52.54 22.54 -16.64
C ASN A 275 -51.70 23.82 -16.52
N MET A 276 -50.56 23.75 -15.82
CA MET A 276 -49.68 24.88 -15.53
C MET A 276 -48.21 24.44 -15.51
N TYR A 277 -47.34 25.39 -15.83
CA TYR A 277 -45.89 25.24 -15.87
C TYR A 277 -45.26 26.27 -14.93
N TYR A 278 -44.37 25.79 -14.07
CA TYR A 278 -43.63 26.61 -13.11
C TYR A 278 -42.26 26.98 -13.67
N TRP A 279 -41.78 28.18 -13.44
CA TRP A 279 -40.48 28.62 -13.94
C TRP A 279 -39.39 28.57 -12.88
N VAL A 280 -38.20 28.08 -13.25
CA VAL A 280 -36.96 28.23 -12.47
C VAL A 280 -35.90 28.98 -13.28
N ASP A 281 -35.22 29.91 -12.61
CA ASP A 281 -34.21 30.77 -13.24
C ASP A 281 -32.83 30.08 -13.43
N SER A 282 -31.80 30.85 -13.78
CA SER A 282 -30.44 30.35 -14.00
C SER A 282 -29.76 29.82 -12.74
N ASP A 283 -30.21 30.24 -11.56
CA ASP A 283 -29.74 29.75 -10.27
C ASP A 283 -30.61 28.58 -9.78
N GLY A 284 -31.66 28.23 -10.54
CA GLY A 284 -32.61 27.15 -10.25
C GLY A 284 -33.73 27.56 -9.30
N GLU A 285 -33.80 28.84 -8.94
CA GLU A 285 -34.80 29.35 -8.02
C GLU A 285 -36.15 29.47 -8.72
N TYR A 286 -37.19 28.96 -8.07
CA TYR A 286 -38.57 29.14 -8.49
C TYR A 286 -38.99 30.60 -8.50
N LYS A 287 -39.60 31.04 -9.60
CA LYS A 287 -40.13 32.41 -9.78
C LYS A 287 -41.59 32.36 -10.20
N LYS A 288 -42.47 32.59 -9.22
CA LYS A 288 -43.93 32.51 -9.37
C LYS A 288 -44.48 33.45 -10.44
N GLU A 289 -43.87 34.61 -10.62
CA GLU A 289 -44.29 35.62 -11.58
C GLU A 289 -44.16 35.18 -13.05
N PHE A 290 -43.43 34.09 -13.32
CA PHE A 290 -43.26 33.52 -14.66
C PHE A 290 -44.03 32.20 -14.87
N ASP A 291 -44.89 31.81 -13.92
CA ASP A 291 -45.79 30.68 -14.10
C ASP A 291 -46.75 30.92 -15.29
N THR A 292 -46.99 29.89 -16.09
CA THR A 292 -47.80 30.02 -17.31
C THR A 292 -48.57 28.74 -17.62
N THR A 293 -49.65 28.89 -18.39
CA THR A 293 -50.36 27.74 -19.02
C THR A 293 -49.87 27.48 -20.45
N ASP A 294 -49.08 28.39 -21.01
CA ASP A 294 -48.53 28.36 -22.37
C ASP A 294 -47.02 28.71 -22.33
N PRO A 295 -46.12 27.72 -22.14
CA PRO A 295 -44.70 27.95 -21.99
C PRO A 295 -43.99 28.10 -23.35
N ASP A 296 -43.00 29.00 -23.43
CA ASP A 296 -42.14 29.13 -24.61
C ASP A 296 -41.09 28.01 -24.68
N LEU A 297 -41.51 26.86 -25.21
CA LEU A 297 -40.66 25.67 -25.38
C LEU A 297 -39.70 25.78 -26.58
N SER A 298 -39.78 26.86 -27.37
CA SER A 298 -38.80 27.12 -28.42
C SER A 298 -37.48 27.64 -27.83
N LYS A 299 -37.56 28.32 -26.69
CA LYS A 299 -36.44 28.97 -26.01
C LYS A 299 -35.93 28.19 -24.80
N TYR A 300 -36.82 27.52 -24.09
CA TYR A 300 -36.49 26.91 -22.80
C TYR A 300 -36.87 25.44 -22.72
N GLN A 301 -36.12 24.71 -21.89
CA GLN A 301 -36.35 23.28 -21.69
C GLN A 301 -37.59 23.04 -20.82
N LEU A 302 -38.24 21.90 -21.05
CA LEU A 302 -39.34 21.40 -20.24
C LEU A 302 -38.90 20.20 -19.41
N VAL A 303 -39.02 20.32 -18.10
CA VAL A 303 -38.91 19.22 -17.15
C VAL A 303 -40.31 18.66 -16.89
N LYS A 304 -40.45 17.34 -17.06
CA LYS A 304 -41.71 16.61 -16.90
C LYS A 304 -41.88 16.02 -15.50
#